data_AF-Q8BSH2-F1
#
_entry.id   AF-Q8BSH2-F1
#
_cell.length_a   1.000
_cell.length_b   1.000
_cell.length_c   1.000
_cell.angle_alpha   90.00
_cell.angle_beta   90.00
_cell.angle_gamma   90.00
#
_symmetry.space_group_name_H-M   'P 1'
#
loop_
_entity.id
_entity.type
_entity.pdbx_description
1 polymer ?
#
loop_
_entity_poly.entity_id
_entity_poly.type
_entity_poly.pdbx_seq_one_letter_code
_entity_poly.pdbx_strand_id
1 'polypeptide(L)'
;MVVALQEASASLVLFLAAFLPPPQHAQDPAMVHYIYQRFQVLEQGLEKCAQTTRAYIQDFQEFSKNISIMLGRCQTHTSEYKSAVENLALRVERAQQEIDYLQYLREADFCIESEEKTLAEKLLQEEAEEKKIRTLLNTSCDNMLMAIKSLKIVKKTVDPDGSWMKDAGSNSAKVYLLAGSRNNTVWEFANLRAFMEDSIKPGPRKLILPLSWQGSGQVVYQSFLFFSQSRNF
;
A
#
# COMPACT_ATOMS: atom_id res chain seq x y z
N MET A 1 -79.51 -69.06 -40.71
CA MET A 1 -80.31 -68.59 -39.56
C MET A 1 -79.46 -68.06 -38.40
N VAL A 2 -78.19 -67.70 -38.62
CA VAL A 2 -77.29 -67.18 -37.56
C VAL A 2 -77.13 -65.66 -37.65
N VAL A 3 -77.25 -65.09 -38.85
CA VAL A 3 -77.11 -63.64 -39.10
C VAL A 3 -78.25 -62.82 -38.50
N ALA A 4 -79.48 -63.35 -38.48
CA ALA A 4 -80.65 -62.64 -37.95
C ALA A 4 -80.65 -62.52 -36.41
N LEU A 5 -80.01 -63.46 -35.69
CA LEU A 5 -79.87 -63.35 -34.24
C LEU A 5 -78.84 -62.28 -33.83
N GLN A 6 -77.84 -62.06 -34.68
CA GLN A 6 -76.79 -61.08 -34.42
C GLN A 6 -77.29 -59.64 -34.56
N GLU A 7 -78.15 -59.37 -35.55
CA GLU A 7 -78.79 -58.06 -35.69
C GLU A 7 -79.77 -57.77 -34.55
N ALA A 8 -80.56 -58.76 -34.13
CA ALA A 8 -81.46 -58.61 -32.98
C ALA A 8 -80.69 -58.31 -31.67
N SER A 9 -79.51 -58.92 -31.49
CA SER A 9 -78.66 -58.65 -30.33
C SER A 9 -78.05 -57.25 -30.35
N ALA A 10 -77.67 -56.75 -31.54
CA ALA A 10 -77.15 -55.39 -31.70
C ALA A 10 -78.23 -54.33 -31.42
N SER A 11 -79.46 -54.56 -31.88
CA SER A 11 -80.59 -53.68 -31.59
C SER A 11 -80.94 -53.64 -30.10
N LEU A 12 -80.83 -54.78 -29.41
CA LEU A 12 -81.14 -54.90 -27.98
C LEU A 12 -80.05 -54.24 -27.10
N VAL A 13 -78.77 -54.31 -27.52
CA VAL A 13 -77.66 -53.59 -26.89
C VAL A 13 -77.79 -52.08 -27.09
N LEU A 14 -78.19 -51.62 -28.28
CA LEU A 14 -78.47 -50.20 -28.55
C LEU A 14 -79.65 -49.68 -27.72
N PHE A 15 -80.70 -50.49 -27.57
CA PHE A 15 -81.84 -50.16 -26.71
C PHE A 15 -81.43 -50.08 -25.23
N LEU A 16 -80.67 -51.06 -24.72
CA LEU A 16 -80.15 -51.04 -23.35
C LEU A 16 -79.17 -49.88 -23.11
N ALA A 17 -78.37 -49.50 -24.10
CA ALA A 17 -77.50 -48.33 -24.06
C ALA A 17 -78.27 -47.01 -24.03
N ALA A 18 -79.46 -46.95 -24.65
CA ALA A 18 -80.33 -45.77 -24.62
C ALA A 18 -81.08 -45.60 -23.29
N PHE A 19 -81.25 -46.68 -22.52
CA PHE A 19 -81.87 -46.65 -21.18
C PHE A 19 -80.86 -46.61 -20.02
N LEU A 20 -79.56 -46.71 -20.32
CA LEU A 20 -78.52 -46.45 -19.34
C LEU A 20 -78.52 -44.95 -19.01
N PRO A 21 -78.69 -44.56 -17.73
CA PRO A 21 -78.56 -43.17 -17.35
C PRO A 21 -77.16 -42.68 -17.76
N PRO A 22 -77.04 -41.43 -18.26
CA PRO A 22 -75.73 -40.86 -18.58
C PRO A 22 -74.82 -41.05 -17.36
N PRO A 23 -73.53 -41.35 -17.55
CA PRO A 23 -72.65 -41.68 -16.45
C PRO A 23 -72.68 -40.54 -15.43
N GLN A 24 -73.37 -40.76 -14.31
CA GLN A 24 -73.44 -39.83 -13.18
C GLN A 24 -72.13 -39.84 -12.37
N HIS A 25 -70.99 -40.10 -13.02
CA HIS A 25 -69.70 -39.58 -12.57
C HIS A 25 -69.70 -38.09 -12.91
N ALA A 26 -70.62 -37.37 -12.27
CA ALA A 26 -70.74 -35.94 -12.31
C ALA A 26 -69.46 -35.40 -11.69
N GLN A 27 -68.53 -34.99 -12.55
CA GLN A 27 -67.53 -33.99 -12.22
C GLN A 27 -68.30 -32.86 -11.52
N ASP A 28 -68.17 -32.77 -10.20
CA ASP A 28 -68.78 -31.70 -9.43
C ASP A 28 -68.34 -30.38 -10.10
N PRO A 29 -69.26 -29.59 -10.67
CA PRO A 29 -68.90 -28.38 -11.40
C PRO A 29 -68.09 -27.42 -10.51
N ALA A 30 -68.29 -27.46 -9.19
CA ALA A 30 -67.48 -26.72 -8.24
C ALA A 30 -66.03 -27.26 -8.19
N MET A 31 -65.84 -28.58 -8.21
CA MET A 31 -64.51 -29.22 -8.25
C MET A 31 -63.77 -28.92 -9.56
N VAL A 32 -64.46 -28.95 -10.72
CA VAL A 32 -63.85 -28.59 -12.01
C VAL A 32 -63.40 -27.14 -12.01
N HIS A 33 -64.28 -26.24 -11.55
CA HIS A 33 -63.97 -24.81 -11.45
C HIS A 33 -62.78 -24.55 -10.52
N TYR A 34 -62.74 -25.23 -9.37
CA TYR A 34 -61.64 -25.17 -8.42
C TYR A 34 -60.30 -25.64 -9.02
N ILE A 35 -60.31 -26.76 -9.74
CA ILE A 35 -59.13 -27.28 -10.43
C ILE A 35 -58.65 -26.28 -11.47
N TYR A 36 -59.55 -25.72 -12.28
CA TYR A 36 -59.21 -24.71 -13.28
C TYR A 36 -58.59 -23.45 -12.66
N GLN A 37 -59.16 -22.94 -11.57
CA GLN A 37 -58.61 -21.80 -10.84
C GLN A 37 -57.21 -22.09 -10.28
N ARG A 38 -56.97 -23.30 -9.76
CA ARG A 38 -55.62 -23.70 -9.31
C ARG A 38 -54.63 -23.82 -10.46
N PHE A 39 -55.04 -24.35 -11.61
CA PHE A 39 -54.19 -24.38 -12.80
C PHE A 39 -53.81 -22.97 -13.26
N GLN A 40 -54.74 -22.02 -13.26
CA GLN A 40 -54.44 -20.62 -13.60
C GLN A 40 -53.40 -19.99 -12.66
N VAL A 41 -53.47 -20.24 -11.35
CA VAL A 41 -52.48 -19.73 -10.39
C VAL A 41 -51.10 -20.37 -10.62
N LEU A 42 -51.05 -21.68 -10.92
CA LEU A 42 -49.81 -22.39 -11.24
C LEU A 42 -49.19 -21.89 -12.54
N GLU A 43 -50.00 -21.65 -13.56
CA GLU A 43 -49.57 -21.10 -14.86
C GLU A 43 -48.97 -19.70 -14.71
N GLN A 44 -49.66 -18.80 -14.00
CA GLN A 44 -49.12 -17.46 -13.68
C GLN A 44 -47.82 -17.53 -12.86
N GLY A 45 -47.74 -18.46 -11.90
CA GLY A 45 -46.53 -18.70 -11.12
C GLY A 45 -45.36 -19.17 -11.97
N LEU A 46 -45.61 -20.09 -12.91
CA LEU A 46 -44.61 -20.60 -13.85
C LEU A 46 -44.14 -19.53 -14.83
N GLU A 47 -45.05 -18.72 -15.37
CA GLU A 47 -44.71 -17.58 -16.24
C GLU A 47 -43.82 -16.57 -15.51
N LYS A 48 -44.18 -16.20 -14.27
CA LYS A 48 -43.38 -15.31 -13.44
C LYS A 48 -42.00 -15.90 -13.16
N CYS A 49 -41.92 -17.18 -12.78
CA CYS A 49 -40.66 -17.87 -12.56
C CYS A 49 -39.78 -17.87 -13.83
N ALA A 50 -40.36 -18.13 -14.99
CA ALA A 50 -39.66 -18.09 -16.27
C ALA A 50 -39.16 -16.68 -16.63
N GLN A 51 -39.97 -15.64 -16.38
CA GLN A 51 -39.56 -14.25 -16.58
C GLN A 51 -38.41 -13.84 -15.64
N THR A 52 -38.51 -14.14 -14.34
CA THR A 52 -37.46 -13.85 -13.36
C THR A 52 -36.17 -14.59 -13.68
N THR A 53 -36.26 -15.85 -14.11
CA THR A 53 -35.08 -16.64 -14.52
C THR A 53 -34.40 -16.02 -15.74
N ARG A 54 -35.17 -15.56 -16.75
CA ARG A 54 -34.61 -14.87 -17.92
C ARG A 54 -33.91 -13.56 -17.54
N ALA A 55 -34.51 -12.76 -16.65
CA ALA A 55 -33.91 -11.53 -16.15
C ALA A 55 -32.57 -11.81 -15.43
N TYR A 56 -32.54 -12.82 -14.53
CA TYR A 56 -31.32 -13.20 -13.84
C TYR A 56 -30.22 -13.67 -14.79
N ILE A 57 -30.56 -14.43 -15.83
CA ILE A 57 -29.60 -14.84 -16.87
C ILE A 57 -29.03 -13.64 -17.62
N GLN A 58 -29.87 -12.65 -17.95
CA GLN A 58 -29.43 -11.41 -18.61
C GLN A 58 -28.50 -10.59 -17.72
N ASP A 59 -28.85 -10.40 -16.45
CA ASP A 59 -28.01 -9.69 -15.48
C ASP A 59 -26.65 -10.38 -15.30
N PHE A 60 -26.65 -11.72 -15.24
CA PHE A 60 -25.41 -12.49 -15.12
C PHE A 60 -24.53 -12.38 -16.38
N GLN A 61 -25.14 -12.37 -17.57
CA GLN A 61 -24.42 -12.16 -18.83
C GLN A 61 -23.79 -10.76 -18.90
N GLU A 62 -24.51 -9.73 -18.48
CA GLU A 62 -23.99 -8.36 -18.42
C GLU A 62 -22.85 -8.24 -17.40
N PHE A 63 -23.03 -8.82 -16.22
CA PHE A 63 -21.99 -8.87 -15.19
C PHE A 63 -20.72 -9.57 -15.68
N SER A 64 -20.86 -10.74 -16.31
CA SER A 64 -19.75 -11.50 -16.91
C SER A 64 -19.01 -10.69 -17.97
N LYS A 65 -19.75 -9.96 -18.83
CA LYS A 65 -19.18 -9.05 -19.83
C LYS A 65 -18.39 -7.91 -19.17
N ASN A 66 -18.95 -7.29 -18.12
CA ASN A 66 -18.29 -6.20 -17.40
C ASN A 66 -16.99 -6.67 -16.71
N ILE A 67 -17.01 -7.84 -16.06
CA ILE A 67 -15.79 -8.44 -15.48
C ILE A 67 -14.75 -8.70 -16.56
N SER A 68 -15.15 -9.26 -17.69
CA SER A 68 -14.24 -9.58 -18.80
C SER A 68 -13.56 -8.31 -19.34
N ILE A 69 -14.31 -7.21 -19.49
CA ILE A 69 -13.76 -5.91 -19.90
C ILE A 69 -12.78 -5.36 -18.84
N MET A 70 -13.15 -5.43 -17.55
CA MET A 70 -12.27 -4.95 -16.48
C MET A 70 -10.99 -5.77 -16.37
N LEU A 71 -11.06 -7.09 -16.52
CA LEU A 71 -9.91 -7.97 -16.54
C LEU A 71 -8.97 -7.64 -17.71
N GLY A 72 -9.54 -7.40 -18.90
CA GLY A 72 -8.77 -6.96 -20.07
C GLY A 72 -8.02 -5.64 -19.81
N ARG A 73 -8.69 -4.64 -19.22
CA ARG A 73 -8.04 -3.37 -18.84
C ARG A 73 -6.93 -3.55 -17.81
N CYS A 74 -7.16 -4.40 -16.80
CA CYS A 74 -6.17 -4.71 -15.77
C CYS A 74 -4.91 -5.37 -16.37
N GLN A 75 -5.09 -6.29 -17.32
CA GLN A 75 -3.97 -6.91 -18.05
C GLN A 75 -3.19 -5.89 -18.87
N THR A 76 -3.87 -5.00 -19.61
CA THR A 76 -3.22 -3.92 -20.35
C THR A 76 -2.37 -3.04 -19.45
N HIS A 77 -2.94 -2.50 -18.36
CA HIS A 77 -2.20 -1.68 -17.40
C HIS A 77 -1.02 -2.43 -16.77
N THR A 78 -1.20 -3.69 -16.40
CA THR A 78 -0.12 -4.52 -15.85
C THR A 78 1.04 -4.65 -16.84
N SER A 79 0.74 -4.82 -18.14
CA SER A 79 1.75 -4.91 -19.19
C SER A 79 2.48 -3.57 -19.41
N GLU A 80 1.76 -2.44 -19.40
CA GLU A 80 2.33 -1.09 -19.53
C GLU A 80 3.25 -0.75 -18.35
N TYR A 81 2.82 -1.05 -17.12
CA TYR A 81 3.65 -0.86 -15.93
C TYR A 81 4.88 -1.74 -15.96
N LYS A 82 4.74 -3.01 -16.36
CA LYS A 82 5.88 -3.92 -16.50
C LYS A 82 6.90 -3.38 -17.51
N SER A 83 6.47 -2.94 -18.69
CA SER A 83 7.37 -2.40 -19.71
C SER A 83 8.04 -1.09 -19.26
N ALA A 84 7.31 -0.23 -18.54
CA ALA A 84 7.87 1.01 -18.00
C ALA A 84 8.95 0.74 -16.94
N VAL A 85 8.72 -0.24 -16.05
CA VAL A 85 9.70 -0.67 -15.03
C VAL A 85 10.92 -1.31 -15.68
N GLU A 86 10.75 -2.18 -16.67
CA GLU A 86 11.86 -2.80 -17.40
C GLU A 86 12.71 -1.74 -18.13
N ASN A 87 12.07 -0.76 -18.78
CA ASN A 87 12.79 0.34 -19.43
C ASN A 87 13.58 1.19 -18.42
N LEU A 88 12.98 1.48 -17.26
CA LEU A 88 13.64 2.23 -16.20
C LEU A 88 14.84 1.45 -15.63
N ALA A 89 14.70 0.14 -15.42
CA ALA A 89 15.77 -0.71 -14.94
C ALA A 89 16.99 -0.66 -15.88
N LEU A 90 16.77 -0.81 -17.20
CA LEU A 90 17.85 -0.71 -18.19
C LEU A 90 18.54 0.67 -18.20
N ARG A 91 17.79 1.75 -17.94
CA ARG A 91 18.36 3.11 -17.84
C ARG A 91 19.20 3.27 -16.59
N VAL A 92 18.77 2.71 -15.47
CA VAL A 92 19.51 2.72 -14.21
C VAL A 92 20.79 1.88 -14.32
N GLU A 93 20.72 0.69 -14.93
CA GLU A 93 21.90 -0.14 -15.18
C GLU A 93 22.93 0.57 -16.05
N ARG A 94 22.50 1.25 -17.13
CA ARG A 94 23.40 2.07 -17.96
C ARG A 94 24.04 3.21 -17.16
N ALA A 95 23.25 3.95 -16.40
CA ALA A 95 23.76 5.06 -15.59
C ALA A 95 24.75 4.57 -14.52
N GLN A 96 24.50 3.40 -13.93
CA GLN A 96 25.42 2.77 -12.97
C GLN A 96 26.76 2.42 -13.64
N GLN A 97 26.72 1.81 -14.83
CA GLN A 97 27.94 1.50 -15.58
C GLN A 97 28.75 2.76 -15.94
N GLU A 98 28.08 3.85 -16.30
CA GLU A 98 28.73 5.15 -16.55
C GLU A 98 29.38 5.72 -15.27
N ILE A 99 28.70 5.63 -14.12
CA ILE A 99 29.25 6.05 -12.82
C ILE A 99 30.47 5.22 -12.46
N ASP A 100 30.40 3.89 -12.60
CA ASP A 100 31.49 2.98 -12.28
C ASP A 100 32.72 3.24 -13.17
N TYR A 101 32.50 3.51 -14.47
CA TYR A 101 33.57 3.90 -15.39
C TYR A 101 34.23 5.24 -15.01
N LEU A 102 33.44 6.25 -14.65
CA LEU A 102 33.96 7.54 -14.19
C LEU A 102 34.72 7.42 -12.86
N GLN A 103 34.27 6.54 -11.96
CA GLN A 103 34.98 6.26 -10.72
C GLN A 103 36.32 5.58 -11.00
N TYR A 104 36.37 4.59 -11.89
CA TYR A 104 37.60 3.96 -12.32
C TYR A 104 38.61 4.96 -12.90
N LEU A 105 38.17 5.88 -13.76
CA LEU A 105 39.04 6.92 -14.31
C LEU A 105 39.60 7.84 -13.22
N ARG A 106 38.76 8.26 -12.26
CA ARG A 106 39.19 9.09 -11.13
C ARG A 106 40.24 8.39 -10.25
N GLU A 107 40.07 7.09 -10.00
CA GLU A 107 41.01 6.30 -9.20
C GLU A 107 42.34 6.09 -9.95
N ALA A 108 42.30 5.89 -11.27
CA ALA A 108 43.49 5.78 -12.11
C ALA A 108 44.33 7.08 -12.15
N ASP A 109 43.68 8.25 -12.24
CA ASP A 109 44.36 9.55 -12.19
C ASP A 109 45.06 9.78 -10.83
N PHE A 110 44.49 9.25 -9.74
CA PHE A 110 45.05 9.40 -8.39
C PHE A 110 46.35 8.61 -8.17
N CYS A 111 46.64 7.61 -9.00
CA CYS A 111 47.88 6.83 -8.92
C CYS A 111 49.10 7.51 -9.56
N ILE A 112 48.95 8.67 -10.20
CA ILE A 112 50.04 9.33 -10.96
C ILE A 112 50.57 10.60 -10.25
N GLU A 113 49.84 11.19 -9.30
CA GLU A 113 50.27 12.41 -8.60
C GLU A 113 50.91 12.14 -7.23
N SER A 114 52.17 12.57 -7.07
CA SER A 114 52.96 12.40 -5.84
C SER A 114 52.24 12.96 -4.59
N GLU A 115 52.01 12.09 -3.62
CA GLU A 115 51.09 12.28 -2.49
C GLU A 115 51.44 13.42 -1.52
N GLU A 116 52.68 13.90 -1.45
CA GLU A 116 53.08 14.84 -0.38
C GLU A 116 52.82 16.32 -0.67
N LYS A 117 52.84 16.78 -1.94
CA LYS A 117 52.57 18.20 -2.26
C LYS A 117 51.08 18.49 -2.44
N THR A 118 50.31 17.52 -2.94
CA THR A 118 48.88 17.70 -3.22
C THR A 118 48.03 17.63 -1.96
N LEU A 119 48.45 16.90 -0.92
CA LEU A 119 47.73 16.82 0.36
C LEU A 119 47.76 18.15 1.14
N ALA A 120 48.90 18.82 1.20
CA ALA A 120 49.02 20.11 1.90
C ALA A 120 48.19 21.21 1.21
N GLU A 121 48.20 21.23 -0.13
CA GLU A 121 47.45 22.19 -0.92
C GLU A 121 45.93 21.91 -0.86
N LYS A 122 45.52 20.63 -0.88
CA LYS A 122 44.12 20.23 -0.66
C LYS A 122 43.61 20.61 0.72
N LEU A 123 44.39 20.42 1.78
CA LEU A 123 43.97 20.79 3.14
C LEU A 123 43.78 22.32 3.28
N LEU A 124 44.66 23.12 2.67
CA LEU A 124 44.52 24.58 2.64
C LEU A 124 43.31 25.03 1.82
N GLN A 125 43.05 24.36 0.69
CA GLN A 125 41.91 24.66 -0.16
C GLN A 125 40.58 24.26 0.49
N GLU A 126 40.51 23.12 1.17
CA GLU A 126 39.35 22.70 1.96
C GLU A 126 39.06 23.67 3.12
N GLU A 127 40.09 24.13 3.84
CA GLU A 127 39.90 25.11 4.92
C GLU A 127 39.43 26.47 4.37
N ALA A 128 39.94 26.89 3.20
CA ALA A 128 39.51 28.11 2.52
C ALA A 128 38.07 28.00 1.99
N GLU A 129 37.69 26.85 1.42
CA GLU A 129 36.31 26.59 1.01
C GLU A 129 35.36 26.52 2.21
N GLU A 130 35.75 25.90 3.32
CA GLU A 130 34.93 25.86 4.54
C GLU A 130 34.70 27.27 5.09
N LYS A 131 35.74 28.13 5.08
CA LYS A 131 35.61 29.55 5.46
C LYS A 131 34.68 30.30 4.51
N LYS A 132 34.75 30.05 3.20
CA LYS A 132 33.88 30.67 2.19
C LYS A 132 32.41 30.22 2.33
N ILE A 133 32.19 28.94 2.62
CA ILE A 133 30.84 28.40 2.87
C ILE A 133 30.27 28.99 4.15
N ARG A 134 31.05 29.06 5.23
CA ARG A 134 30.63 29.70 6.49
C ARG A 134 30.28 31.18 6.31
N THR A 135 31.06 31.92 5.52
CA THR A 135 30.72 33.32 5.22
C THR A 135 29.47 33.44 4.36
N LEU A 136 29.29 32.59 3.34
CA LEU A 136 28.08 32.58 2.50
C LEU A 136 26.80 32.24 3.28
N LEU A 137 26.87 31.28 4.20
CA LEU A 137 25.72 30.86 5.01
C LEU A 137 25.34 31.89 6.09
N ASN A 138 26.30 32.69 6.55
CA ASN A 138 26.05 33.69 7.60
C ASN A 138 25.43 35.00 7.09
N THR A 139 25.44 35.27 5.78
CA THR A 139 25.01 36.58 5.22
C THR A 139 23.85 36.54 4.23
N SER A 140 23.36 35.39 3.77
CA SER A 140 22.26 35.34 2.78
C SER A 140 21.29 34.17 3.00
N CYS A 141 20.00 34.49 3.06
CA CYS A 141 18.88 33.54 3.03
C CYS A 141 18.47 33.15 1.59
N ASP A 142 19.26 33.52 0.58
CA ASP A 142 18.91 33.31 -0.84
C ASP A 142 19.34 31.93 -1.36
N ASN A 143 20.07 31.16 -0.54
CA ASN A 143 20.58 29.85 -0.92
C ASN A 143 19.46 28.79 -0.82
N MET A 144 19.04 28.25 -1.96
CA MET A 144 18.10 27.14 -2.03
C MET A 144 18.80 25.80 -1.75
N LEU A 145 18.19 24.94 -0.91
CA LEU A 145 18.66 23.57 -0.69
C LEU A 145 18.52 22.74 -1.98
N MET A 146 19.64 22.47 -2.64
CA MET A 146 19.65 21.75 -3.93
C MET A 146 19.66 20.23 -3.79
N ALA A 147 20.42 19.70 -2.83
CA ALA A 147 20.58 18.26 -2.64
C ALA A 147 20.98 17.91 -1.20
N ILE A 148 20.63 16.70 -0.77
CA ILE A 148 21.06 16.11 0.51
C ILE A 148 21.87 14.85 0.19
N LYS A 149 23.10 14.77 0.72
CA LYS A 149 23.97 13.60 0.59
C LYS A 149 24.33 13.08 1.98
N SER A 150 24.26 11.76 2.15
CA SER A 150 24.77 11.11 3.37
C SER A 150 26.30 11.17 3.38
N LEU A 151 26.87 11.77 4.42
CA LEU A 151 28.32 11.96 4.54
C LEU A 151 28.98 10.89 5.40
N LYS A 152 28.47 10.69 6.62
CA LYS A 152 29.10 9.81 7.60
C LYS A 152 28.09 9.28 8.61
N ILE A 153 28.25 8.00 8.97
CA ILE A 153 27.58 7.42 10.14
C ILE A 153 28.45 7.74 11.36
N VAL A 154 27.89 8.48 12.31
CA VAL A 154 28.63 8.96 13.50
C VAL A 154 28.40 8.10 14.74
N LYS A 155 27.26 7.42 14.86
CA LYS A 155 26.92 6.60 16.03
C LYS A 155 25.88 5.55 15.66
N LYS A 156 25.95 4.38 16.29
CA LYS A 156 24.90 3.36 16.27
C LYS A 156 24.33 3.22 17.67
N THR A 157 23.01 3.24 17.79
CA THR A 157 22.27 3.11 19.06
C THR A 157 21.34 1.90 19.00
N VAL A 158 20.93 1.40 20.17
CA VAL A 158 20.00 0.26 20.27
C VAL A 158 18.56 0.72 19.98
N ASP A 159 18.18 1.91 20.45
CA ASP A 159 16.86 2.48 20.18
C ASP A 159 16.70 2.83 18.70
N PRO A 160 15.56 2.44 18.08
CA PRO A 160 15.29 2.74 16.67
C PRO A 160 15.02 4.23 16.43
N ASP A 161 14.55 4.93 17.46
CA ASP A 161 14.21 6.35 17.42
C ASP A 161 15.12 7.16 18.34
N GLY A 162 15.42 8.39 17.95
CA GLY A 162 16.14 9.33 18.79
C GLY A 162 16.57 10.56 18.01
N SER A 163 17.29 11.45 18.69
CA SER A 163 17.92 12.62 18.09
C SER A 163 19.29 12.87 18.72
N TRP A 164 20.17 13.49 17.96
CA TRP A 164 21.41 14.02 18.47
C TRP A 164 21.69 15.38 17.84
N MET A 165 22.34 16.26 18.58
CA MET A 165 22.59 17.62 18.12
C MET A 165 23.72 18.29 18.89
N LYS A 166 24.21 19.40 18.33
CA LYS A 166 25.00 20.40 19.06
C LYS A 166 24.08 21.53 19.51
N ASP A 167 24.56 22.35 20.44
CA ASP A 167 23.90 23.60 20.78
C ASP A 167 24.04 24.59 19.62
N ALA A 168 22.94 24.87 18.92
CA ALA A 168 22.97 25.73 17.74
C ALA A 168 23.27 27.21 18.08
N GLY A 169 23.07 27.63 19.34
CA GLY A 169 23.28 29.00 19.79
C GLY A 169 24.62 29.24 20.49
N SER A 170 25.45 28.21 20.65
CA SER A 170 26.70 28.28 21.41
C SER A 170 27.86 27.68 20.63
N ASN A 171 29.05 28.27 20.75
CA ASN A 171 30.29 27.72 20.18
C ASN A 171 30.84 26.51 20.99
N SER A 172 29.99 25.86 21.77
CA SER A 172 30.35 24.68 22.56
C SER A 172 30.60 23.47 21.66
N ALA A 173 31.68 22.74 21.93
CA ALA A 173 31.99 21.51 21.20
C ALA A 173 31.08 20.32 21.58
N LYS A 174 30.26 20.49 22.63
CA LYS A 174 29.44 19.42 23.22
C LYS A 174 28.40 18.87 22.26
N VAL A 175 28.10 17.59 22.41
CA VAL A 175 27.07 16.87 21.64
C VAL A 175 26.08 16.24 22.61
N TYR A 176 24.80 16.38 22.33
CA TYR A 176 23.72 15.82 23.14
C TYR A 176 23.03 14.69 22.38
N LEU A 177 22.80 13.56 23.05
CA LEU A 177 22.08 12.41 22.51
C LEU A 177 20.83 12.16 23.36
N LEU A 178 19.69 12.07 22.68
CA LEU A 178 18.37 11.80 23.24
C LEU A 178 17.82 10.54 22.57
N ALA A 179 18.03 9.40 23.24
CA ALA A 179 17.63 8.09 22.71
C ALA A 179 16.19 7.76 23.12
N GLY A 180 15.42 7.25 22.15
CA GLY A 180 14.03 6.85 22.32
C GLY A 180 13.02 7.99 22.14
N SER A 181 11.79 7.60 21.79
CA SER A 181 10.65 8.50 21.59
C SER A 181 9.93 8.90 22.88
N ARG A 182 10.11 8.16 23.98
CA ARG A 182 9.61 8.52 25.32
C ARG A 182 10.69 8.20 26.36
N ASN A 183 11.45 9.21 26.77
CA ASN A 183 12.52 9.07 27.74
C ASN A 183 12.70 10.39 28.51
N ASN A 184 13.58 10.40 29.52
CA ASN A 184 13.94 11.58 30.31
C ASN A 184 15.45 11.73 30.51
N THR A 185 16.27 10.90 29.83
CA THR A 185 17.72 10.86 30.01
C THR A 185 18.45 11.42 28.80
N VAL A 186 19.15 12.54 28.99
CA VAL A 186 20.01 13.15 27.97
C VAL A 186 21.46 12.78 28.24
N TRP A 187 22.17 12.35 27.20
CA TRP A 187 23.59 12.04 27.27
C TRP A 187 24.41 13.17 26.67
N GLU A 188 25.24 13.82 27.49
CA GLU A 188 26.14 14.91 27.09
C GLU A 188 27.55 14.35 26.84
N PHE A 189 28.06 14.52 25.62
CA PHE A 189 29.41 14.18 25.22
C PHE A 189 30.25 15.46 25.11
N ALA A 190 31.53 15.39 25.51
CA ALA A 190 32.42 16.54 25.52
C ALA A 190 32.68 17.13 24.12
N ASN A 191 32.77 16.27 23.11
CA ASN A 191 33.01 16.65 21.72
C ASN A 191 32.55 15.54 20.75
N LEU A 192 32.58 15.84 19.44
CA LEU A 192 32.18 14.89 18.40
C LEU A 192 33.05 13.62 18.38
N ARG A 193 34.33 13.70 18.78
CA ARG A 193 35.22 12.53 18.84
C ARG A 193 34.77 11.56 19.94
N ALA A 194 34.48 12.07 21.14
CA ALA A 194 33.92 11.29 22.24
C ALA A 194 32.53 10.72 21.93
N PHE A 195 31.76 11.38 21.06
CA PHE A 195 30.48 10.86 20.58
C PHE A 195 30.66 9.66 19.64
N MET A 196 31.62 9.71 18.72
CA MET A 196 31.86 8.66 17.73
C MET A 196 32.50 7.39 18.32
N GLU A 197 33.44 7.54 19.26
CA GLU A 197 34.21 6.43 19.82
C GLU A 197 33.65 6.03 21.19
N ASP A 198 33.19 4.77 21.33
CA ASP A 198 32.67 4.25 22.60
C ASP A 198 33.75 4.14 23.70
N SER A 199 35.03 4.09 23.30
CA SER A 199 36.17 3.85 24.19
C SER A 199 36.80 5.11 24.79
N ILE A 200 36.45 6.31 24.32
CA ILE A 200 37.11 7.54 24.78
C ILE A 200 36.57 7.96 26.15
N LYS A 201 37.49 8.15 27.11
CA LYS A 201 37.23 8.90 28.35
C LYS A 201 37.40 10.41 28.07
N PRO A 202 36.56 11.29 28.65
CA PRO A 202 35.50 10.99 29.61
C PRO A 202 34.27 10.38 28.93
N GLY A 203 33.66 9.39 29.60
CA GLY A 203 32.37 8.85 29.17
C GLY A 203 31.28 9.93 29.18
N PRO A 204 30.13 9.66 28.56
CA PRO A 204 29.07 10.65 28.46
C PRO A 204 28.51 11.00 29.85
N ARG A 205 28.27 12.29 30.07
CA ARG A 205 27.59 12.76 31.28
C ARG A 205 26.09 12.49 31.13
N LYS A 206 25.51 11.83 32.12
CA LYS A 206 24.07 11.56 32.19
C LYS A 206 23.33 12.73 32.83
N LEU A 207 22.39 13.33 32.12
CA LEU A 207 21.50 14.37 32.60
C LEU A 207 20.08 13.81 32.67
N ILE A 208 19.45 13.85 33.84
CA ILE A 208 18.08 13.35 34.05
C ILE A 208 17.16 14.55 34.12
N LEU A 209 16.20 14.60 33.20
CA LEU A 209 15.20 15.66 33.15
C LEU A 209 14.07 15.39 34.17
N PRO A 210 13.48 16.44 34.75
CA PRO A 210 12.32 16.29 35.64
C PRO A 210 11.08 15.69 34.95
N LEU A 211 10.98 15.85 33.63
CA LEU A 211 9.85 15.42 32.81
C LEU A 211 10.33 14.54 31.65
N SER A 212 9.49 13.60 31.22
CA SER A 212 9.74 12.79 30.03
C SER A 212 9.27 13.53 28.77
N TRP A 213 10.00 13.39 27.67
CA TRP A 213 9.59 13.91 26.37
C TRP A 213 8.74 12.92 25.57
N GLN A 214 8.11 13.41 24.51
CA GLN A 214 7.45 12.62 23.48
C GLN A 214 7.97 12.99 22.08
N GLY A 215 8.30 11.97 21.27
CA GLY A 215 8.84 12.12 19.92
C GLY A 215 10.35 12.37 19.89
N SER A 216 10.86 12.79 18.72
CA SER A 216 12.28 13.07 18.44
C SER A 216 12.56 14.55 18.13
N GLY A 217 11.60 15.44 18.39
CA GLY A 217 11.67 16.88 18.09
C GLY A 217 12.32 17.72 19.19
N GLN A 218 13.42 17.24 19.80
CA GLN A 218 14.14 18.01 20.81
C GLN A 218 15.14 18.97 20.17
N VAL A 219 15.40 20.11 20.80
CA VAL A 219 16.37 21.11 20.33
C VAL A 219 17.16 21.66 21.51
N VAL A 220 18.47 21.77 21.37
CA VAL A 220 19.34 22.50 22.30
C VAL A 220 19.73 23.84 21.68
N TYR A 221 19.38 24.93 22.33
CA TYR A 221 19.67 26.29 21.88
C TYR A 221 20.05 27.19 23.06
N GLN A 222 21.20 27.86 22.96
CA GLN A 222 21.76 28.73 23.99
C GLN A 222 21.81 28.05 25.37
N SER A 223 22.25 26.79 25.39
CA SER A 223 22.36 25.94 26.57
C SER A 223 21.04 25.57 27.26
N PHE A 224 19.89 25.86 26.64
CA PHE A 224 18.57 25.37 27.06
C PHE A 224 18.11 24.22 26.17
N LEU A 225 17.44 23.23 26.78
CA LEU A 225 16.84 22.10 26.07
C LEU A 225 15.33 22.32 25.96
N PHE A 226 14.83 22.28 24.73
CA PHE A 226 13.41 22.37 24.39
C PHE A 226 12.92 20.99 23.92
N PHE A 227 11.79 20.54 24.46
CA PHE A 227 11.19 19.26 24.09
C PHE A 227 9.68 19.28 24.30
N SER A 228 8.96 18.43 23.57
CA SER A 228 7.53 18.22 23.79
C SER A 228 7.32 17.34 25.02
N GLN A 229 6.63 17.86 26.03
CA GLN A 229 6.33 17.11 27.24
C GLN A 229 5.38 15.95 26.93
N SER A 230 5.70 14.78 27.44
CA SER A 230 4.82 13.62 27.35
C SER A 230 3.57 13.84 28.21
N ARG A 231 2.39 13.85 27.58
CA ARG A 231 1.12 13.79 28.32
C ARG A 231 0.82 12.33 28.63
N ASN A 232 0.55 12.04 29.89
CA ASN A 232 -0.11 10.79 30.27
C ASN A 232 -1.61 11.03 30.05
N PHE A 233 -2.17 10.40 29.02
CA PHE A 233 -3.60 10.14 28.92
C PHE A 233 -3.87 8.73 29.44
#